data_AF-A0A060CHR5-F1
#
_entry.id   AF-A0A060CHR5-F1
#
_cell.length_a   1.000
_cell.length_b   1.000
_cell.length_c   1.000
_cell.angle_alpha   90.00
_cell.angle_beta   90.00
_cell.angle_gamma   90.00
#
_symmetry.space_group_name_H-M   'P 1'
#
loop_
_entity.id
_entity.type
_entity.pdbx_description
1 polymer ?
#
loop_
_entity_poly.entity_id
_entity_poly.type
_entity_poly.pdbx_seq_one_letter_code
_entity_poly.pdbx_strand_id
1 'polypeptide(L)'
;FTGAFEDNGISLFLVLTYGNSLYGGGAPLTETAMDAYANFATEAVDRFGTDGTVYEVWNEWNIGAGGVSVDDRTAASYVELLSTTYASVKAENPDAVIAGPVAAGLALTWLESFFAAGGLDYVDAVTFTRIPIPAVLWNCWIRSPRCVASWPNMARKSRSSCP
;
A
#
# COMPACT_ATOMS: atom_id res chain seq x y z
N PHE A 1 -6.12 -13.00 16.26
CA PHE A 1 -6.94 -13.37 15.08
C PHE A 1 -6.29 -14.48 14.26
N THR A 2 -4.95 -14.59 14.23
CA THR A 2 -4.21 -15.59 13.42
C THR A 2 -4.63 -17.03 13.69
N GLY A 3 -4.78 -17.44 14.95
CA GLY A 3 -5.19 -18.81 15.27
C GLY A 3 -6.53 -19.24 14.65
N ALA A 4 -7.49 -18.32 14.52
CA ALA A 4 -8.75 -18.63 13.85
C ALA A 4 -8.58 -18.78 12.33
N PHE A 5 -7.62 -18.10 11.71
CA PHE A 5 -7.31 -18.27 10.29
C PHE A 5 -6.59 -19.60 10.04
N GLU A 6 -5.63 -19.96 10.89
CA GLU A 6 -4.92 -21.25 10.87
C GLU A 6 -5.88 -22.43 11.04
N ASP A 7 -6.76 -22.38 12.06
CA ASP A 7 -7.76 -23.44 12.34
C ASP A 7 -8.74 -23.68 11.17
N ASN A 8 -8.88 -22.69 10.27
CA ASN A 8 -9.77 -22.76 9.12
C ASN A 8 -9.02 -22.89 7.77
N GLY A 9 -7.69 -23.06 7.78
CA GLY A 9 -6.88 -23.16 6.57
C GLY A 9 -6.93 -21.91 5.69
N ILE A 10 -7.07 -20.73 6.30
CA ILE A 10 -7.14 -19.43 5.62
C ILE A 10 -5.75 -18.79 5.61
N SER A 11 -5.22 -18.55 4.41
CA SER A 11 -3.99 -17.77 4.20
C SER A 11 -4.19 -16.29 4.52
N LEU A 12 -3.11 -15.64 4.95
CA LEU A 12 -3.09 -14.21 5.28
C LEU A 12 -2.57 -13.38 4.12
N PHE A 13 -3.20 -12.23 3.91
CA PHE A 13 -2.68 -11.16 3.07
C PHE A 13 -2.67 -9.88 3.92
N LEU A 14 -1.48 -9.43 4.30
CA LEU A 14 -1.28 -8.33 5.24
C LEU A 14 -0.70 -7.12 4.52
N VAL A 15 -1.45 -6.02 4.51
CA VAL A 15 -0.97 -4.75 3.95
C VAL A 15 -0.30 -3.94 5.05
N LEU A 16 1.00 -3.67 4.88
CA LEU A 16 1.84 -3.00 5.87
C LEU A 16 1.65 -1.47 5.75
N THR A 17 0.76 -0.90 6.57
CA THR A 17 0.34 0.51 6.45
C THR A 17 0.18 1.19 7.81
N TYR A 18 0.22 2.52 7.93
CA TYR A 18 0.89 3.51 7.07
C TYR A 18 2.10 4.08 7.84
N GLY A 19 2.44 5.35 7.62
CA GLY A 19 3.51 6.05 8.34
C GLY A 19 3.33 6.09 9.85
N ASN A 20 4.44 6.33 10.55
CA ASN A 20 4.50 6.36 12.01
C ASN A 20 4.98 7.74 12.49
N SER A 21 4.26 8.36 13.44
CA SER A 21 4.54 9.72 13.94
C SER A 21 5.90 9.85 14.62
N LEU A 22 6.47 8.76 15.13
CA LEU A 22 7.83 8.73 15.68
C LEU A 22 8.90 9.00 14.60
N TYR A 23 8.56 8.80 13.33
CA TYR A 23 9.45 8.95 12.18
C TYR A 23 8.89 9.93 11.13
N GLY A 24 8.06 10.88 11.56
CA GLY A 24 7.51 11.95 10.70
C GLY A 24 6.04 11.79 10.31
N GLY A 25 5.41 10.64 10.56
CA GLY A 25 3.96 10.43 10.45
C GLY A 25 3.39 10.24 9.06
N GLY A 26 4.14 10.64 8.02
CA GLY A 26 3.77 10.43 6.62
C GLY A 26 4.55 9.30 5.96
N ALA A 27 4.67 9.39 4.64
CA ALA A 27 5.49 8.48 3.85
C ALA A 27 6.93 8.40 4.38
N PRO A 28 7.52 7.20 4.54
CA PRO A 28 8.92 7.06 4.90
C PRO A 28 9.80 7.43 3.70
N LEU A 29 10.38 8.63 3.74
CA LEU A 29 11.18 9.21 2.64
C LEU A 29 12.62 9.53 3.06
N THR A 30 12.93 9.41 4.34
CA THR A 30 14.30 9.55 4.85
C THR A 30 14.85 8.16 5.17
N GLU A 31 16.17 8.01 5.13
CA GLU A 31 16.86 6.76 5.51
C GLU A 31 16.34 6.22 6.86
N THR A 32 16.34 7.06 7.90
CA THR A 32 15.84 6.69 9.23
C THR A 32 14.37 6.23 9.22
N ALA A 33 13.50 6.87 8.44
CA ALA A 33 12.10 6.48 8.37
C ALA A 33 11.91 5.18 7.57
N MET A 34 12.67 4.99 6.48
CA MET A 34 12.66 3.76 5.70
C MET A 34 13.19 2.59 6.51
N ASP A 35 14.29 2.75 7.25
CA ASP A 35 14.83 1.73 8.15
C ASP A 35 13.83 1.36 9.25
N ALA A 36 13.17 2.35 9.84
CA ALA A 36 12.15 2.11 10.85
C ALA A 36 10.94 1.35 10.29
N TYR A 37 10.52 1.67 9.07
CA TYR A 37 9.46 0.95 8.37
C TYR A 37 9.89 -0.47 8.02
N ALA A 38 11.12 -0.66 7.54
CA ALA A 38 11.69 -1.97 7.23
C ALA A 38 11.76 -2.86 8.47
N ASN A 39 12.20 -2.32 9.61
CA ASN A 39 12.19 -3.05 10.89
C ASN A 39 10.76 -3.44 11.30
N PHE A 40 9.78 -2.55 11.14
CA PHE A 40 8.39 -2.90 11.37
C PHE A 40 7.91 -4.04 10.45
N ALA A 41 8.30 -4.02 9.17
CA ALA A 41 7.95 -5.07 8.23
C ALA A 41 8.60 -6.41 8.62
N THR A 42 9.89 -6.41 8.98
CA THR A 42 10.60 -7.61 9.47
C THR A 42 9.90 -8.19 10.70
N GLU A 43 9.60 -7.36 11.71
CA GLU A 43 8.89 -7.79 12.92
C GLU A 43 7.48 -8.33 12.61
N ALA A 44 6.78 -7.75 11.62
CA ALA A 44 5.50 -8.28 11.17
C ALA A 44 5.69 -9.67 10.55
N VAL A 45 6.71 -9.87 9.72
CA VAL A 45 7.01 -11.18 9.12
C VAL A 45 7.38 -12.20 10.20
N ASP A 46 8.23 -11.85 11.16
CA ASP A 46 8.59 -12.74 12.27
C ASP A 46 7.37 -13.13 13.10
N ARG A 47 6.45 -12.18 13.30
CA ARG A 47 5.27 -12.40 14.13
C ARG A 47 4.20 -13.25 13.46
N PHE A 48 4.03 -13.11 12.14
CA PHE A 48 2.94 -13.74 11.39
C PHE A 48 3.40 -14.92 10.52
N GLY A 49 4.71 -15.12 10.36
CA GLY A 49 5.31 -16.25 9.68
C GLY A 49 5.28 -16.12 8.15
N THR A 50 5.97 -17.02 7.47
CA THR A 50 6.09 -17.03 6.00
C THR A 50 5.16 -18.04 5.34
N ASP A 51 4.67 -19.04 6.07
CA ASP A 51 3.78 -20.07 5.53
C ASP A 51 2.37 -19.51 5.34
N GLY A 52 1.90 -19.50 4.09
CA GLY A 52 0.56 -19.03 3.74
C GLY A 52 0.31 -17.54 4.03
N THR A 53 1.35 -16.72 4.16
CA THR A 53 1.22 -15.27 4.41
C THR A 53 1.92 -14.45 3.33
N VAL A 54 1.20 -13.47 2.79
CA VAL A 54 1.72 -12.47 1.85
C VAL A 54 1.75 -11.11 2.53
N TYR A 55 2.84 -10.37 2.36
CA TYR A 55 3.04 -9.04 2.91
C TYR A 55 3.10 -8.02 1.79
N GLU A 56 2.18 -7.06 1.80
CA GLU A 56 2.13 -6.00 0.80
C GLU A 56 2.71 -4.70 1.36
N VAL A 57 3.73 -4.15 0.68
CA VAL A 57 4.45 -2.96 1.13
C VAL A 57 3.67 -1.70 0.73
N TRP A 58 3.20 -0.96 1.74
CA TRP A 58 2.34 0.22 1.62
C TRP A 58 0.98 -0.07 0.97
N ASN A 59 0.12 0.96 0.86
CA ASN A 59 -1.12 0.91 0.11
C ASN A 59 -1.28 2.16 -0.76
N GLU A 60 -1.51 1.98 -2.06
CA GLU A 60 -1.93 3.04 -2.99
C GLU A 60 -1.05 4.30 -2.96
N TRP A 61 0.27 4.10 -3.02
CA TRP A 61 1.29 5.17 -3.00
C TRP A 61 1.03 6.23 -4.08
N ASN A 62 0.70 5.80 -5.29
CA ASN A 62 0.49 6.64 -6.48
C ASN A 62 -0.59 7.71 -6.32
N ILE A 63 -1.55 7.55 -5.40
CA ILE A 63 -2.61 8.55 -5.16
C ILE A 63 -2.42 9.36 -3.87
N GLY A 64 -1.38 9.08 -3.09
CA GLY A 64 -1.10 9.80 -1.85
C GLY A 64 -1.64 9.18 -0.58
N ALA A 65 -2.10 7.93 -0.62
CA ALA A 65 -2.63 7.26 0.57
C ALA A 65 -1.53 7.14 1.64
N GLY A 66 -1.92 7.27 2.91
CA GLY A 66 -0.97 7.31 4.04
C GLY A 66 -0.17 8.61 4.17
N GLY A 67 -0.55 9.68 3.47
CA GLY A 67 0.08 10.99 3.60
C GLY A 67 1.30 11.22 2.72
N VAL A 68 1.43 10.48 1.60
CA VAL A 68 2.48 10.74 0.59
C VAL A 68 2.17 12.09 -0.10
N SER A 69 3.14 13.00 -0.05
CA SER A 69 3.04 14.33 -0.67
C SER A 69 2.90 14.20 -2.19
N VAL A 70 2.39 15.22 -2.88
CA VAL A 70 2.20 15.14 -4.34
C VAL A 70 3.51 14.89 -5.08
N ASP A 71 4.61 15.49 -4.60
CA ASP A 71 5.92 15.41 -5.24
C ASP A 71 6.59 14.04 -4.99
N ASP A 72 6.18 13.33 -3.95
CA ASP A 72 6.76 12.04 -3.55
C ASP A 72 5.98 10.82 -4.07
N ARG A 73 4.86 11.02 -4.77
CA ARG A 73 4.04 9.91 -5.34
C ARG A 73 4.71 9.21 -6.52
N THR A 74 5.97 9.52 -6.81
CA THR A 74 6.69 8.90 -7.92
C THR A 74 6.92 7.41 -7.65
N ALA A 75 7.02 6.63 -8.72
CA ALA A 75 7.37 5.23 -8.61
C ALA A 75 8.79 5.02 -8.04
N ALA A 76 9.73 5.93 -8.35
CA ALA A 76 11.09 5.88 -7.83
C ALA A 76 11.12 6.03 -6.30
N SER A 77 10.40 7.00 -5.75
CA SER A 77 10.30 7.20 -4.29
C SER A 77 9.69 5.98 -3.59
N TYR A 78 8.71 5.32 -4.23
CA TYR A 78 8.19 4.05 -3.70
C TYR A 78 9.21 2.92 -3.76
N VAL A 79 9.97 2.81 -4.85
CA VAL A 79 11.02 1.77 -5.01
C VAL A 79 12.12 1.94 -3.95
N GLU A 80 12.47 3.15 -3.54
CA GLU A 80 13.41 3.38 -2.44
C GLU A 80 12.93 2.70 -1.15
N LEU A 81 11.69 2.99 -0.71
CA LEU A 81 11.09 2.32 0.45
C LEU A 81 11.00 0.79 0.27
N LEU A 82 10.53 0.35 -0.90
CA LEU A 82 10.33 -1.05 -1.21
C LEU A 82 11.65 -1.83 -1.16
N SER A 83 12.71 -1.27 -1.75
CA SER A 83 14.03 -1.91 -1.80
C SER A 83 14.64 -2.08 -0.40
N THR A 84 14.57 -1.05 0.44
CA THR A 84 15.02 -1.11 1.85
C THR A 84 14.22 -2.14 2.64
N THR A 85 12.88 -2.13 2.49
CA THR A 85 11.99 -3.09 3.16
C THR A 85 12.27 -4.51 2.72
N TYR A 86 12.37 -4.74 1.41
CA TYR A 86 12.62 -6.06 0.83
C TYR A 86 13.97 -6.63 1.27
N ALA A 87 15.03 -5.81 1.25
CA ALA A 87 16.36 -6.22 1.68
C ALA A 87 16.37 -6.65 3.16
N SER A 88 15.78 -5.86 4.05
CA SER A 88 15.71 -6.20 5.48
C SER A 88 14.89 -7.46 5.73
N VAL A 89 13.70 -7.58 5.13
CA VAL A 89 12.85 -8.75 5.33
C VAL A 89 13.52 -10.01 4.80
N LYS A 90 14.05 -10.00 3.57
CA LYS A 90 14.67 -11.19 2.96
C LYS A 90 15.98 -11.61 3.62
N ALA A 91 16.67 -10.69 4.30
CA ALA A 91 17.88 -11.02 5.06
C ALA A 91 17.60 -11.97 6.24
N GLU A 92 16.43 -11.82 6.88
CA GLU A 92 16.04 -12.60 8.06
C GLU A 92 15.02 -13.70 7.71
N ASN A 93 14.15 -13.43 6.74
CA ASN A 93 13.06 -14.29 6.30
C ASN A 93 13.11 -14.45 4.76
N PRO A 94 14.05 -15.23 4.22
CA PRO A 94 14.22 -15.39 2.77
C PRO A 94 12.99 -15.97 2.06
N ASP A 95 12.17 -16.74 2.79
CA ASP A 95 10.96 -17.38 2.27
C ASP A 95 9.70 -16.47 2.35
N ALA A 96 9.81 -15.26 2.92
CA ALA A 96 8.69 -14.34 3.02
C ALA A 96 8.20 -13.90 1.63
N VAL A 97 6.89 -13.90 1.38
CA VAL A 97 6.34 -13.43 0.11
C VAL A 97 6.00 -11.94 0.19
N ILE A 98 6.68 -11.13 -0.61
CA ILE A 98 6.48 -9.68 -0.69
C ILE A 98 5.67 -9.32 -1.94
N ALA A 99 4.57 -8.60 -1.76
CA ALA A 99 3.73 -8.08 -2.82
C ALA A 99 3.79 -6.55 -2.89
N GLY A 100 3.53 -6.01 -4.07
CA GLY A 100 3.44 -4.57 -4.31
C GLY A 100 3.25 -4.28 -5.80
N PRO A 101 3.04 -3.04 -6.24
CA PRO A 101 3.02 -1.81 -5.45
C PRO A 101 1.63 -1.43 -4.92
N VAL A 102 0.61 -2.27 -5.14
CA VAL A 102 -0.81 -1.95 -4.89
C VAL A 102 -1.20 -0.58 -5.44
N ALA A 103 -0.86 -0.37 -6.71
CA ALA A 103 -1.21 0.87 -7.40
C ALA A 103 -2.74 1.04 -7.42
N ALA A 104 -3.20 2.24 -7.07
CA ALA A 104 -4.61 2.57 -7.11
C ALA A 104 -5.08 2.69 -8.57
N GLY A 105 -5.99 1.81 -8.98
CA GLY A 105 -6.37 1.65 -10.39
C GLY A 105 -5.30 0.89 -11.20
N LEU A 106 -5.66 0.52 -12.44
CA LEU A 106 -4.71 -0.16 -13.33
C LEU A 106 -3.48 0.72 -13.68
N ALA A 107 -3.54 2.03 -13.44
CA ALA A 107 -2.43 3.01 -13.39
C ALA A 107 -1.21 2.71 -14.29
N LEU A 108 -1.44 2.34 -15.56
CA LEU A 108 -0.43 1.72 -16.41
C LEU A 108 0.86 2.54 -16.53
N THR A 109 0.74 3.85 -16.71
CA THR A 109 1.91 4.75 -16.81
C THR A 109 2.74 4.77 -15.53
N TRP A 110 2.10 4.68 -14.36
CA TRP A 110 2.80 4.62 -13.08
C TRP A 110 3.46 3.25 -12.90
N LEU A 111 2.78 2.15 -13.25
CA LEU A 111 3.35 0.80 -13.22
C LEU A 111 4.52 0.64 -14.19
N GLU A 112 4.46 1.21 -15.39
CA GLU A 112 5.57 1.27 -16.33
C GLU A 112 6.78 2.00 -15.72
N SER A 113 6.54 3.10 -15.02
CA SER A 113 7.59 3.83 -14.31
C SER A 113 8.18 3.03 -13.15
N PHE A 114 7.35 2.25 -12.44
CA PHE A 114 7.78 1.32 -11.39
C PHE A 114 8.67 0.20 -11.95
N PHE A 115 8.28 -0.40 -13.08
CA PHE A 115 9.10 -1.41 -13.76
C PHE A 115 10.42 -0.82 -14.25
N ALA A 116 10.39 0.38 -14.85
CA ALA A 116 11.60 1.06 -15.32
C ALA A 116 12.54 1.45 -14.18
N ALA A 117 12.02 1.71 -12.98
CA ALA A 117 12.79 1.97 -11.77
C ALA A 117 13.37 0.69 -11.11
N GLY A 118 13.16 -0.50 -11.68
CA GLY A 118 13.65 -1.77 -11.14
C GLY A 118 12.75 -2.37 -10.06
N GLY A 119 11.51 -1.90 -9.91
CA GLY A 119 10.61 -2.35 -8.84
C GLY A 119 10.29 -3.86 -8.84
N LEU A 120 10.44 -4.53 -9.99
CA LEU A 120 10.25 -5.98 -10.11
C LEU A 120 11.32 -6.80 -9.39
N ASP A 121 12.48 -6.22 -9.10
CA ASP A 121 13.55 -6.89 -8.36
C ASP A 121 13.23 -7.03 -6.85
N TYR A 122 12.20 -6.32 -6.39
CA TYR A 122 11.85 -6.19 -4.96
C TYR A 122 10.41 -6.63 -4.63
N VAL A 123 9.78 -7.42 -5.51
CA VAL A 123 8.49 -8.06 -5.24
C VAL A 123 8.47 -9.49 -5.79
N ASP A 124 7.77 -10.37 -5.10
CA ASP A 124 7.44 -11.72 -5.56
C ASP A 124 6.12 -11.73 -6.37
N ALA A 125 5.26 -10.72 -6.17
CA ALA A 125 3.99 -10.57 -6.89
C ALA A 125 3.65 -9.10 -7.15
N VAL A 126 3.16 -8.81 -8.37
CA VAL A 126 2.67 -7.48 -8.74
C VAL A 126 1.18 -7.32 -8.41
N THR A 127 0.83 -6.29 -7.65
CA THR A 127 -0.55 -6.01 -7.23
C THR A 127 -1.01 -4.61 -7.63
N PHE A 128 -2.33 -4.48 -7.88
CA PHE A 128 -3.00 -3.20 -8.14
C PHE A 128 -4.46 -3.30 -7.71
N THR A 129 -5.05 -2.19 -7.27
CA THR A 129 -6.47 -2.16 -6.94
C THR A 129 -7.29 -1.78 -8.17
N ARG A 130 -8.43 -2.44 -8.38
CA ARG A 130 -9.41 -1.96 -9.36
C ARG A 130 -10.35 -1.01 -8.64
N ILE A 131 -10.32 0.28 -9.00
CA ILE A 131 -11.30 1.26 -8.50
C ILE A 131 -12.42 1.43 -9.56
N PRO A 132 -13.64 0.90 -9.34
CA PRO A 132 -14.73 0.96 -10.32
C PRO A 132 -15.58 2.23 -10.19
N ILE A 133 -14.98 3.38 -9.90
CA ILE A 133 -15.70 4.65 -9.70
C ILE A 133 -15.09 5.73 -10.60
N PRO A 134 -15.89 6.55 -11.33
CA PRO A 134 -15.35 7.71 -12.04
C PRO A 134 -14.53 8.56 -11.08
N ALA A 135 -13.29 8.91 -11.46
CA ALA A 135 -12.31 9.62 -10.61
C ALA A 135 -12.86 10.86 -9.88
N VAL A 136 -13.93 11.46 -10.41
CA VAL A 136 -14.67 12.58 -9.82
C VAL A 136 -15.28 12.25 -8.43
N LEU A 137 -15.85 11.06 -8.25
CA LEU A 137 -16.46 10.67 -6.96
C LEU A 137 -15.40 10.26 -5.91
N TRP A 138 -14.25 9.75 -6.36
CA TRP A 138 -13.13 9.38 -5.50
C TRP A 138 -12.45 10.61 -4.88
N ASN A 139 -12.23 11.66 -5.68
CA ASN A 139 -11.72 12.94 -5.18
C ASN A 139 -12.66 13.57 -4.12
N CYS A 140 -13.97 13.37 -4.23
CA CYS A 140 -14.95 13.78 -3.21
C CYS A 140 -14.81 12.99 -1.90
N TRP A 141 -14.48 11.70 -1.98
CA TRP A 141 -14.38 10.81 -0.83
C TRP A 141 -13.12 11.06 0.00
N ILE A 142 -11.95 11.22 -0.65
CA ILE A 142 -10.68 11.47 0.05
C ILE A 142 -10.59 12.90 0.59
N ARG A 143 -11.23 13.89 -0.07
CA ARG A 143 -11.06 15.32 0.28
C ARG A 143 -12.11 15.89 1.22
N SER A 144 -13.18 15.17 1.59
CA SER A 144 -14.25 15.75 2.42
C SER A 144 -14.93 14.77 3.39
N PRO A 145 -14.90 15.03 4.71
CA PRO A 145 -15.66 14.28 5.71
C PRO A 145 -17.17 14.27 5.47
N ARG A 146 -17.71 15.22 4.70
CA ARG A 146 -19.15 15.36 4.44
C ARG A 146 -19.69 14.30 3.48
N CYS A 147 -18.86 13.70 2.63
CA CYS A 147 -19.32 12.72 1.65
C CYS A 147 -19.52 11.31 2.25
N VAL A 148 -18.74 10.96 3.28
CA VAL A 148 -18.78 9.64 3.96
C VAL A 148 -20.15 9.37 4.59
N ALA A 149 -20.86 10.40 5.06
CA ALA A 149 -22.15 10.27 5.76
C ALA A 149 -23.37 9.99 4.86
N SER A 150 -23.22 9.97 3.52
CA SER A 150 -24.37 10.01 2.59
C SER A 150 -24.56 8.76 1.72
N TRP A 151 -23.83 7.68 2.00
CA TRP A 151 -23.82 6.44 1.20
C TRP A 151 -25.21 5.87 0.83
N PRO A 152 -26.22 5.84 1.72
CA PRO A 152 -27.54 5.31 1.36
C PRO A 152 -28.29 6.13 0.30
N ASN A 153 -27.92 7.40 0.11
CA ASN A 153 -28.65 8.36 -0.74
C ASN A 153 -27.98 8.63 -2.10
N MET A 154 -26.71 8.26 -2.29
CA MET A 154 -25.98 8.51 -3.55
C MET A 154 -26.35 7.53 -4.67
N ALA A 155 -26.73 6.29 -4.36
CA ALA A 155 -27.17 5.31 -5.37
C ALA A 155 -28.44 5.73 -6.14
N ARG A 156 -29.17 6.76 -5.68
CA ARG A 156 -30.37 7.31 -6.34
C ARG A 156 -30.18 8.62 -7.09
N LYS A 157 -29.08 9.36 -6.88
CA LYS A 157 -28.89 10.66 -7.54
C LYS A 157 -27.93 10.52 -8.72
N SER A 158 -28.50 10.03 -9.82
CA SER A 158 -27.90 10.19 -11.14
C SER A 158 -27.78 11.68 -11.48
N ARG A 159 -26.58 12.09 -11.90
CA ARG A 159 -26.33 13.22 -12.83
C ARG A 159 -26.92 14.58 -12.45
N SER A 160 -26.40 15.20 -11.39
CA SER A 160 -26.28 16.67 -11.30
C SER A 160 -25.79 17.03 -9.90
N SER A 161 -24.85 17.97 -9.80
CA SER A 161 -24.33 18.58 -8.57
C SER A 161 -23.35 17.75 -7.73
N CYS A 162 -22.09 17.76 -8.13
CA CYS A 162 -21.02 18.18 -7.20
C CYS A 162 -20.61 19.60 -7.63
N PRO A 163 -20.47 20.57 -6.71
CA PRO A 163 -19.86 21.85 -7.02
C PRO A 163 -18.39 21.68 -7.41
#